data_AF-A0A9P6JGB7-F1
#
_entry.id   AF-A0A9P6JGB7-F1
#
_cell.length_a   1.000
_cell.length_b   1.000
_cell.length_c   1.000
_cell.angle_alpha   90.00
_cell.angle_beta   90.00
_cell.angle_gamma   90.00
#
_symmetry.space_group_name_H-M   'P 1'
#
loop_
_entity.id
_entity.type
_entity.pdbx_description
1 polymer ?
#
loop_
_entity_poly.entity_id
_entity_poly.type
_entity_poly.pdbx_seq_one_letter_code
_entity_poly.pdbx_strand_id
1 'polypeptide(L)'
;NRMHAGFSWMGTGSYIPREKAQRLLEQGGNSNLAKDRLRVIDMYFSIWTNQYPYQLVNYLTPLDQKNGWSTEGVSDHWAIVFRNMLDAAGRLYSALMANPDVSEKDYFFREEEQPLIKDRHARSPCYNDKCLFKTSMDPFPDPKEVIFNNDLQNIDEQNQKFMALEYPTNEFINKYAYIHAVDNNHLTCWNSFKVPQANDSFGLQFVKATPLRKFTVTSSKPLTHLESKFSVLVSDQSGEEWTTCYHTTRFPFAYKMALEISCPSAPNLPRGLAHNVKILFNQAVEKSLEICSMDVGGMTL
;
A
#
# COMPACT_ATOMS: atom_id res chain seq x y z
N ASN A 1 -2.37 1.89 22.17
CA ASN A 1 -2.39 0.48 21.73
C ASN A 1 -0.96 0.12 21.32
N ARG A 2 -0.37 -0.99 21.81
CA ARG A 2 1.05 -1.36 21.57
C ARG A 2 1.24 -2.36 20.42
N MET A 3 0.13 -2.89 19.91
CA MET A 3 0.10 -3.88 18.84
C MET A 3 -0.31 -3.20 17.53
N HIS A 4 0.51 -3.37 16.50
CA HIS A 4 0.34 -2.83 15.15
C HIS A 4 0.82 -3.90 14.16
N ALA A 5 0.05 -4.99 14.10
CA ALA A 5 0.38 -6.18 13.34
C ALA A 5 -0.70 -6.44 12.27
N GLY A 6 -0.29 -7.03 11.16
CA GLY A 6 -1.20 -7.48 10.10
C GLY A 6 -0.73 -8.80 9.52
N PHE A 7 -1.67 -9.64 9.10
CA PHE A 7 -1.34 -10.87 8.39
C PHE A 7 -1.05 -10.59 6.92
N SER A 8 0.00 -11.20 6.41
CA SER A 8 0.29 -11.26 4.98
C SER A 8 0.68 -12.68 4.61
N TRP A 9 0.01 -13.21 3.59
CA TRP A 9 0.33 -14.51 3.02
C TRP A 9 1.59 -14.42 2.17
N MET A 10 2.66 -15.12 2.59
CA MET A 10 3.96 -15.03 1.91
C MET A 10 4.07 -15.91 0.65
N GLY A 11 3.07 -16.75 0.36
CA GLY A 11 3.08 -17.66 -0.79
C GLY A 11 2.93 -16.99 -2.16
N THR A 12 2.74 -15.67 -2.21
CA THR A 12 2.71 -14.86 -3.45
C THR A 12 4.02 -14.13 -3.72
N GLY A 13 5.08 -14.44 -2.95
CA GLY A 13 6.37 -13.75 -3.00
C GLY A 13 6.47 -12.68 -1.92
N SER A 14 7.65 -12.53 -1.32
CA SER A 14 7.87 -11.59 -0.21
C SER A 14 9.32 -11.13 -0.16
N TYR A 15 9.52 -9.85 0.18
CA TYR A 15 10.84 -9.28 0.46
C TYR A 15 10.90 -8.89 1.93
N ILE A 16 11.96 -9.32 2.61
CA ILE A 16 12.13 -9.13 4.04
C ILE A 16 13.55 -8.60 4.30
N PRO A 17 13.72 -7.48 5.02
CA PRO A 17 15.03 -7.05 5.48
C PRO A 17 15.71 -8.13 6.34
N ARG A 18 17.00 -8.37 6.12
CA ARG A 18 17.78 -9.41 6.83
C ARG A 18 17.62 -9.33 8.36
N GLU A 19 17.65 -8.11 8.89
CA GLU A 19 17.48 -7.80 10.30
C GLU A 19 16.12 -8.26 10.88
N LYS A 20 15.03 -8.18 10.11
CA LYS A 20 13.71 -8.69 10.53
C LYS A 20 13.69 -10.22 10.60
N ALA A 21 14.37 -10.88 9.65
CA ALA A 21 14.52 -12.34 9.67
C ALA A 21 15.38 -12.82 10.85
N GLN A 22 16.51 -12.16 11.11
CA GLN A 22 17.38 -12.49 12.27
C GLN A 22 16.62 -12.33 13.59
N ARG A 23 15.89 -11.23 13.74
CA ARG A 23 15.07 -10.96 14.92
C ARG A 23 13.99 -12.02 15.15
N LEU A 24 13.33 -12.49 14.09
CA LEU A 24 12.36 -13.58 14.21
C LEU A 24 13.02 -14.84 14.80
N LEU A 25 14.25 -15.18 14.36
CA LEU A 25 14.97 -16.34 14.88
C LEU A 25 15.32 -16.16 16.37
N GLU A 26 15.72 -14.96 16.77
CA GLU A 26 15.99 -14.63 18.18
C GLU A 26 14.72 -14.67 19.02
N GLN A 27 13.60 -14.14 18.50
CA GLN A 27 12.29 -14.21 19.13
C GLN A 27 11.83 -15.67 19.28
N GLY A 28 11.94 -16.48 18.22
CA GLY A 28 11.57 -17.89 18.22
C GLY A 28 12.38 -18.73 19.20
N GLY A 29 13.69 -18.43 19.34
CA GLY A 29 14.56 -19.10 20.29
C GLY A 29 14.23 -18.82 21.77
N ASN A 30 13.63 -17.67 22.07
CA ASN A 30 13.37 -17.21 23.44
C ASN A 30 11.89 -17.24 23.86
N SER A 31 10.95 -17.36 22.91
CA SER A 31 9.50 -17.25 23.17
C SER A 31 8.77 -18.57 23.49
N ASN A 32 9.49 -19.63 23.85
CA ASN A 32 8.92 -20.99 24.01
C ASN A 32 8.07 -21.43 22.80
N LEU A 33 8.39 -20.94 21.59
CA LEU A 33 7.76 -21.43 20.37
C LEU A 33 8.22 -22.88 20.19
N ALA A 34 7.29 -23.82 20.37
CA ALA A 34 7.60 -25.24 20.28
C ALA A 34 8.10 -25.61 18.86
N LYS A 35 8.96 -26.63 18.75
CA LYS A 35 9.65 -27.00 17.49
C LYS A 35 8.70 -27.31 16.33
N ASP A 36 7.49 -27.78 16.62
CA ASP A 36 6.40 -28.00 15.68
C ASP A 36 5.88 -26.69 15.07
N ARG A 37 5.91 -25.58 15.82
CA ARG A 37 5.49 -24.26 15.34
C ARG A 37 6.50 -23.59 14.43
N LEU A 38 7.79 -23.94 14.54
CA LEU A 38 8.80 -23.51 13.56
C LEU A 38 8.47 -24.00 12.14
N ARG A 39 7.68 -25.06 11.99
CA ARG A 39 7.25 -25.58 10.67
C ARG A 39 6.20 -24.69 9.99
N VAL A 40 5.47 -23.88 10.75
CA VAL A 40 4.43 -22.95 10.27
C VAL A 40 4.81 -21.49 10.58
N ILE A 41 6.11 -21.24 10.75
CA ILE A 41 6.63 -19.91 11.14
C ILE A 41 6.31 -18.84 10.10
N ASP A 42 6.09 -19.23 8.85
CA ASP A 42 5.62 -18.38 7.77
C ASP A 42 4.25 -17.76 8.08
N MET A 43 3.37 -18.50 8.75
CA MET A 43 2.06 -18.01 9.19
C MET A 43 2.13 -17.07 10.39
N TYR A 44 3.25 -17.09 11.13
CA TYR A 44 3.50 -16.20 12.28
C TYR A 44 4.21 -14.94 11.85
N PHE A 45 5.11 -15.06 10.86
CA PHE A 45 6.12 -14.06 10.51
C PHE A 45 5.57 -12.63 10.51
N SER A 46 4.57 -12.37 9.66
CA SER A 46 4.03 -11.02 9.44
C SER A 46 3.43 -10.43 10.72
N ILE A 47 2.62 -11.20 11.45
CA ILE A 47 2.04 -10.79 12.73
C ILE A 47 3.15 -10.54 13.75
N TRP A 48 4.09 -11.47 13.87
CA TRP A 48 5.12 -11.48 14.90
C TRP A 48 6.15 -10.35 14.79
N THR A 49 6.29 -9.74 13.62
CA THR A 49 7.10 -8.52 13.47
C THR A 49 6.54 -7.33 14.24
N ASN A 50 5.27 -7.39 14.65
CA ASN A 50 4.50 -6.25 15.17
C ASN A 50 4.68 -5.03 14.27
N GLN A 51 4.53 -5.20 12.95
CA GLN A 51 4.52 -4.11 11.98
C GLN A 51 3.47 -4.41 10.90
N TYR A 52 2.85 -3.37 10.37
CA TYR A 52 1.95 -3.54 9.22
C TYR A 52 2.77 -3.95 7.98
N PRO A 53 2.41 -5.03 7.28
CA PRO A 53 3.10 -5.44 6.05
C PRO A 53 2.89 -4.41 4.93
N TYR A 54 3.89 -4.23 4.08
CA TYR A 54 3.73 -3.52 2.82
C TYR A 54 3.18 -4.48 1.77
N GLN A 55 2.00 -4.16 1.24
CA GLN A 55 1.45 -4.91 0.11
C GLN A 55 1.82 -4.21 -1.19
N LEU A 56 2.51 -4.93 -2.07
CA LEU A 56 2.82 -4.48 -3.42
C LEU A 56 1.86 -5.19 -4.38
N VAL A 57 1.00 -4.43 -5.04
CA VAL A 57 0.03 -4.99 -5.99
C VAL A 57 0.72 -5.22 -7.33
N ASN A 58 0.74 -6.48 -7.76
CA ASN A 58 1.11 -6.91 -9.11
C ASN A 58 -0.04 -7.76 -9.66
N TYR A 59 -0.04 -8.10 -10.96
CA TYR A 59 -0.86 -9.18 -11.50
C TYR A 59 -0.51 -10.46 -10.74
N LEU A 60 -1.28 -10.75 -9.69
CA LEU A 60 -1.02 -11.77 -8.69
C LEU A 60 -1.00 -13.14 -9.36
N THR A 61 0.18 -13.62 -9.73
CA THR A 61 0.38 -15.03 -10.08
C THR A 61 0.90 -15.69 -8.82
N PRO A 62 0.08 -16.51 -8.12
CA PRO A 62 0.57 -17.27 -6.98
C PRO A 62 1.76 -18.12 -7.38
N LEU A 63 2.78 -18.21 -6.52
CA LEU A 63 3.87 -19.14 -6.74
C LEU A 63 3.34 -20.58 -6.61
N ASP A 64 3.92 -21.53 -7.35
CA ASP A 64 3.56 -22.95 -7.20
C ASP A 64 3.81 -23.40 -5.75
N GLN A 65 2.74 -23.74 -5.03
CA GLN A 65 2.76 -24.16 -3.62
C GLN A 65 2.80 -25.69 -3.45
N LYS A 66 3.21 -26.44 -4.49
CA LYS A 66 3.45 -27.89 -4.35
C LYS A 66 4.40 -28.14 -3.18
N ASN A 67 3.97 -29.01 -2.25
CA ASN A 67 4.66 -29.36 -1.01
C ASN A 67 4.60 -28.31 0.12
N GLY A 68 3.66 -27.37 0.08
CA GLY A 68 3.35 -26.53 1.25
C GLY A 68 2.84 -27.36 2.43
N TRP A 69 3.29 -27.06 3.65
CA TRP A 69 2.86 -27.78 4.86
C TRP A 69 1.35 -27.72 5.14
N SER A 70 0.67 -26.76 4.54
CA SER A 70 -0.77 -26.57 4.62
C SER A 70 -1.54 -27.20 3.46
N THR A 71 -0.86 -27.75 2.45
CA THR A 71 -1.48 -28.30 1.22
C THR A 71 -1.42 -29.83 1.12
N GLU A 72 -0.52 -30.52 1.83
CA GLU A 72 -0.46 -31.99 1.82
C GLU A 72 -1.50 -32.64 2.74
N GLY A 73 -2.50 -33.34 2.16
CA GLY A 73 -3.42 -34.22 2.89
C GLY A 73 -4.47 -33.51 3.75
N VAL A 74 -4.60 -32.19 3.64
CA VAL A 74 -5.53 -31.37 4.43
C VAL A 74 -6.71 -30.93 3.56
N SER A 75 -7.93 -31.21 4.00
CA SER A 75 -9.17 -30.80 3.30
C SER A 75 -9.48 -29.31 3.42
N ASP A 76 -8.98 -28.65 4.48
CA ASP A 76 -9.15 -27.22 4.72
C ASP A 76 -7.83 -26.55 5.15
N HIS A 77 -7.08 -26.12 4.14
CA HIS A 77 -5.85 -25.33 4.29
C HIS A 77 -6.06 -24.06 5.13
N TRP A 78 -7.19 -23.37 4.94
CA TRP A 78 -7.45 -22.06 5.54
C TRP A 78 -7.74 -22.15 7.04
N ALA A 79 -8.39 -23.24 7.50
CA ALA A 79 -8.54 -23.50 8.93
C ALA A 79 -7.19 -23.57 9.66
N ILE A 80 -6.15 -24.15 9.05
CA ILE A 80 -4.80 -24.19 9.62
C ILE A 80 -4.20 -22.77 9.68
N VAL A 81 -4.33 -22.01 8.59
CA VAL A 81 -3.82 -20.63 8.53
C VAL A 81 -4.48 -19.76 9.59
N PHE A 82 -5.81 -19.73 9.64
CA PHE A 82 -6.59 -18.93 10.58
C PHE A 82 -6.32 -19.28 12.05
N ARG A 83 -6.17 -20.56 12.38
CA ARG A 83 -5.78 -20.99 13.72
C ARG A 83 -4.39 -20.45 14.11
N ASN A 84 -3.42 -20.53 13.20
CA ASN A 84 -2.07 -20.04 13.47
C ASN A 84 -2.01 -18.50 13.52
N MET A 85 -2.83 -17.80 12.73
CA MET A 85 -2.98 -16.35 12.83
C MET A 85 -3.44 -15.92 14.22
N LEU A 86 -4.47 -16.58 14.77
CA LEU A 86 -5.00 -16.26 16.09
C LEU A 86 -3.98 -16.58 17.20
N ASP A 87 -3.32 -17.75 17.14
CA ASP A 87 -2.27 -18.10 18.11
C ASP A 87 -1.09 -17.10 18.06
N ALA A 88 -0.64 -16.71 16.87
CA ALA A 88 0.41 -15.70 16.70
C ALA A 88 -0.01 -14.35 17.30
N ALA A 89 -1.23 -13.89 17.03
CA ALA A 89 -1.76 -12.62 17.52
C ALA A 89 -1.89 -12.61 19.05
N GLY A 90 -2.45 -13.67 19.65
CA GLY A 90 -2.63 -13.76 21.10
C GLY A 90 -1.31 -13.82 21.88
N ARG A 91 -0.30 -14.49 21.34
CA ARG A 91 1.05 -14.52 21.92
C ARG A 91 1.75 -13.17 21.81
N LEU A 92 1.69 -12.53 20.64
CA LEU A 92 2.23 -11.18 20.48
C LEU A 92 1.57 -10.21 21.45
N TYR A 93 0.24 -10.25 21.56
CA TYR A 93 -0.51 -9.44 22.53
C TYR A 93 0.01 -9.65 23.97
N SER A 94 0.13 -10.92 24.38
CA SER A 94 0.63 -11.27 25.72
C SER A 94 2.06 -10.77 25.96
N ALA A 95 2.94 -10.88 24.96
CA ALA A 95 4.32 -10.40 25.03
C ALA A 95 4.42 -8.87 25.12
N LEU A 96 3.55 -8.13 24.43
CA LEU A 96 3.52 -6.67 24.46
C LEU A 96 2.95 -6.11 25.78
N MET A 97 2.09 -6.88 26.44
CA MET A 97 1.50 -6.57 27.74
C MET A 97 2.43 -6.89 28.92
N ALA A 98 3.36 -7.83 28.76
CA ALA A 98 4.39 -8.09 29.75
C ALA A 98 5.23 -6.83 30.01
N ASN A 99 5.57 -6.56 31.27
CA ASN A 99 6.37 -5.39 31.64
C ASN A 99 7.82 -5.60 31.18
N PRO A 100 8.34 -4.79 30.24
CA PRO A 100 9.72 -4.91 29.77
C PRO A 100 10.74 -4.71 30.89
N ASP A 101 10.41 -3.95 31.95
CA ASP A 101 11.32 -3.74 33.10
C ASP A 101 11.60 -5.02 33.90
N VAL A 102 10.78 -6.06 33.71
CA VAL A 102 10.88 -7.36 34.40
C VAL A 102 11.57 -8.41 33.52
N SER A 103 11.68 -8.17 32.21
CA SER A 103 12.31 -9.06 31.24
C SER A 103 13.67 -8.50 30.82
N GLU A 104 14.77 -9.23 31.08
CA GLU A 104 16.12 -8.78 30.67
C GLU A 104 16.27 -8.48 29.17
N LYS A 105 15.35 -8.97 28.33
CA LYS A 105 15.35 -8.72 26.88
C LYS A 105 13.95 -8.45 26.37
N ASP A 106 13.75 -7.27 25.79
CA ASP A 106 12.55 -6.90 25.05
C ASP A 106 12.80 -7.11 23.54
N TYR A 107 12.11 -8.08 22.96
CA TYR A 107 12.32 -8.46 21.56
C TYR A 107 11.29 -7.86 20.61
N PHE A 108 10.30 -7.11 21.11
CA PHE A 108 9.21 -6.57 20.30
C PHE A 108 9.25 -5.05 20.26
N PHE A 109 9.25 -4.51 19.05
CA PHE A 109 9.10 -3.08 18.84
C PHE A 109 7.66 -2.68 19.11
N ARG A 110 7.44 -1.71 20.00
CA ARG A 110 6.11 -1.17 20.36
C ARG A 110 5.76 0.07 19.55
N GLU A 111 6.71 0.59 18.80
CA GLU A 111 6.52 1.74 17.91
C GLU A 111 6.30 1.27 16.48
N GLU A 112 5.39 1.96 15.81
CA GLU A 112 5.10 1.75 14.40
C GLU A 112 6.29 2.23 13.55
N GLU A 113 6.76 1.36 12.65
CA GLU A 113 7.87 1.63 11.75
C GLU A 113 7.47 2.70 10.72
N GLN A 114 8.36 3.67 10.53
CA GLN A 114 8.19 4.71 9.53
C GLN A 114 8.34 4.18 8.09
N PRO A 115 7.61 4.73 7.11
CA PRO A 115 6.48 5.64 7.29
C PRO A 115 5.28 4.96 7.95
N LEU A 116 4.58 5.72 8.81
CA LEU A 116 3.32 5.30 9.43
C LEU A 116 2.28 4.96 8.36
N ILE A 117 1.31 4.11 8.69
CA ILE A 117 0.31 3.60 7.75
C ILE A 117 -0.45 4.70 7.01
N LYS A 118 -0.78 5.79 7.70
CA LYS A 118 -1.41 6.99 7.13
C LYS A 118 -0.55 7.71 6.07
N ASP A 119 0.76 7.51 6.13
CA ASP A 119 1.75 8.14 5.24
C ASP A 119 2.23 7.14 4.17
N ARG A 120 1.75 5.89 4.19
CA ARG A 120 2.06 4.88 3.18
C ARG A 120 1.18 5.11 1.96
N HIS A 121 1.83 5.33 0.84
CA HIS A 121 1.14 5.42 -0.45
C HIS A 121 1.00 4.03 -1.06
N ALA A 122 -0.18 3.73 -1.60
CA ALA A 122 -0.35 2.59 -2.48
C ALA A 122 0.47 2.77 -3.77
N ARG A 123 1.02 1.68 -4.30
CA ARG A 123 1.94 1.71 -5.44
C ARG A 123 1.66 0.60 -6.43
N SER A 124 1.89 0.89 -7.71
CA SER A 124 1.86 -0.10 -8.78
C SER A 124 2.89 0.23 -9.87
N PRO A 125 3.62 -0.73 -10.42
CA PRO A 125 4.54 -0.48 -11.53
C PRO A 125 3.77 -0.09 -12.79
N CYS A 126 4.34 0.84 -13.56
CA CYS A 126 3.85 1.16 -14.90
C CYS A 126 4.14 0.01 -15.87
N TYR A 127 3.35 -0.13 -16.95
CA TYR A 127 3.44 -1.22 -17.93
C TYR A 127 4.85 -1.43 -18.49
N ASN A 128 5.63 -0.34 -18.61
CA ASN A 128 6.97 -0.34 -19.19
C ASN A 128 8.11 -0.39 -18.15
N ASP A 129 7.80 -0.57 -16.86
CA ASP A 129 8.72 -0.57 -15.72
C ASP A 129 9.55 0.73 -15.54
N LYS A 130 9.16 1.84 -16.19
CA LYS A 130 9.89 3.12 -16.10
C LYS A 130 9.35 4.04 -14.99
N CYS A 131 8.22 3.70 -14.39
CA CYS A 131 7.68 4.40 -13.26
C CYS A 131 6.90 3.51 -12.29
N LEU A 132 6.56 4.09 -11.15
CA LEU A 132 5.59 3.59 -10.19
C LEU A 132 4.45 4.61 -10.10
N PHE A 133 3.21 4.17 -10.32
CA PHE A 133 2.04 4.89 -9.85
C PHE A 133 2.05 4.94 -8.32
N LYS A 134 1.70 6.10 -7.76
CA LYS A 134 1.62 6.33 -6.31
C LYS A 134 0.33 7.10 -6.00
N THR A 135 -0.37 6.69 -4.95
CA THR A 135 -1.55 7.41 -4.44
C THR A 135 -1.61 7.34 -2.92
N SER A 136 -2.08 8.42 -2.28
CA SER A 136 -2.43 8.40 -0.84
C SER A 136 -3.83 7.85 -0.58
N MET A 137 -4.64 7.69 -1.62
CA MET A 137 -6.01 7.20 -1.53
C MET A 137 -6.01 5.67 -1.47
N ASP A 138 -6.10 5.15 -0.26
CA ASP A 138 -6.27 3.72 0.03
C ASP A 138 -7.78 3.42 0.24
N PRO A 139 -8.38 2.46 -0.50
CA PRO A 139 -9.77 2.11 -0.33
C PRO A 139 -10.03 1.37 0.99
N PHE A 140 -9.00 0.80 1.62
CA PHE A 140 -9.13 0.06 2.87
C PHE A 140 -9.29 1.01 4.08
N PRO A 141 -10.01 0.60 5.13
CA PRO A 141 -10.11 1.35 6.37
C PRO A 141 -8.77 1.40 7.12
N ASP A 142 -8.60 2.35 8.05
CA ASP A 142 -7.40 2.40 8.89
C ASP A 142 -7.42 1.17 9.82
N PRO A 143 -6.36 0.33 9.83
CA PRO A 143 -6.32 -0.84 10.70
C PRO A 143 -6.50 -0.52 12.20
N LYS A 144 -6.28 0.72 12.62
CA LYS A 144 -6.50 1.18 14.00
C LYS A 144 -7.99 1.27 14.37
N GLU A 145 -8.90 1.28 13.41
CA GLU A 145 -10.34 1.24 13.64
C GLU A 145 -10.80 -0.09 14.24
N VAL A 146 -10.06 -1.18 14.00
CA VAL A 146 -10.35 -2.50 14.56
C VAL A 146 -9.28 -2.91 15.56
N ILE A 147 -9.62 -2.83 16.84
CA ILE A 147 -8.72 -3.22 17.93
C ILE A 147 -8.76 -4.74 18.11
N PHE A 148 -7.58 -5.36 18.14
CA PHE A 148 -7.42 -6.75 18.55
C PHE A 148 -7.47 -6.85 20.08
N ASN A 149 -8.38 -7.68 20.57
CA ASN A 149 -8.47 -8.07 21.97
C ASN A 149 -8.18 -9.58 22.05
N ASN A 150 -7.52 -10.03 23.11
CA ASN A 150 -7.13 -11.43 23.29
C ASN A 150 -8.26 -12.31 23.86
N ASP A 151 -9.51 -12.00 23.52
CA ASP A 151 -10.74 -12.67 23.96
C ASP A 151 -11.47 -13.42 22.83
N LEU A 152 -10.95 -13.34 21.61
CA LEU A 152 -11.52 -13.96 20.42
C LEU A 152 -11.40 -15.49 20.46
N GLN A 153 -12.47 -16.19 20.07
CA GLN A 153 -12.42 -17.66 19.94
C GLN A 153 -11.85 -18.09 18.58
N ASN A 154 -12.07 -17.29 17.55
CA ASN A 154 -11.60 -17.52 16.18
C ASN A 154 -11.24 -16.19 15.52
N ILE A 155 -10.49 -16.24 14.41
CA ILE A 155 -10.10 -15.04 13.68
C ILE A 155 -11.26 -14.44 12.87
N ASP A 156 -12.32 -15.21 12.60
CA ASP A 156 -13.48 -14.75 11.84
C ASP A 156 -14.24 -13.66 12.60
N GLU A 157 -14.29 -13.72 13.93
CA GLU A 157 -14.81 -12.65 14.79
C GLU A 157 -14.07 -11.33 14.56
N GLN A 158 -12.75 -11.38 14.37
CA GLN A 158 -11.97 -10.19 14.04
C GLN A 158 -12.24 -9.73 12.60
N ASN A 159 -12.33 -10.67 11.67
CA ASN A 159 -12.64 -10.39 10.26
C ASN A 159 -14.02 -9.72 10.11
N GLN A 160 -15.03 -10.16 10.87
CA GLN A 160 -16.35 -9.55 10.87
C GLN A 160 -16.33 -8.07 11.28
N LYS A 161 -15.46 -7.69 12.24
CA LYS A 161 -15.28 -6.27 12.61
C LYS A 161 -14.71 -5.45 11.47
N PHE A 162 -13.75 -5.98 10.70
CA PHE A 162 -13.25 -5.32 9.50
C PHE A 162 -14.29 -5.24 8.39
N MET A 163 -15.05 -6.31 8.18
CA MET A 163 -16.12 -6.38 7.17
C MET A 163 -17.33 -5.49 7.50
N ALA A 164 -17.47 -5.08 8.76
CA ALA A 164 -18.46 -4.08 9.18
C ALA A 164 -18.05 -2.63 8.85
N LEU A 165 -16.76 -2.39 8.52
CA LEU A 165 -16.29 -1.11 8.03
C LEU A 165 -16.54 -0.98 6.52
N GLU A 166 -16.35 0.23 5.99
CA GLU A 166 -16.43 0.47 4.55
C GLU A 166 -15.22 -0.17 3.84
N TYR A 167 -15.43 -1.38 3.32
CA TYR A 167 -14.40 -2.20 2.68
C TYR A 167 -14.75 -2.44 1.19
N PRO A 168 -13.80 -2.31 0.26
CA PRO A 168 -14.05 -2.60 -1.15
C PRO A 168 -14.31 -4.09 -1.36
N THR A 169 -15.28 -4.43 -2.21
CA THR A 169 -15.54 -5.83 -2.57
C THR A 169 -14.40 -6.41 -3.42
N ASN A 170 -14.25 -7.73 -3.44
CA ASN A 170 -13.30 -8.40 -4.33
C ASN A 170 -13.55 -8.05 -5.81
N GLU A 171 -14.82 -7.93 -6.21
CA GLU A 171 -15.20 -7.50 -7.56
C GLU A 171 -14.70 -6.08 -7.85
N PHE A 172 -14.85 -5.15 -6.90
CA PHE A 172 -14.36 -3.79 -7.05
C PHE A 172 -12.83 -3.77 -7.20
N ILE A 173 -12.09 -4.47 -6.34
CA ILE A 173 -10.63 -4.51 -6.39
C ILE A 173 -10.14 -5.11 -7.70
N ASN A 174 -10.75 -6.20 -8.17
CA ASN A 174 -10.36 -6.83 -9.44
C ASN A 174 -10.64 -5.96 -10.66
N LYS A 175 -11.67 -5.09 -10.59
CA LYS A 175 -12.05 -4.21 -11.69
C LYS A 175 -11.30 -2.87 -11.70
N TYR A 176 -10.95 -2.36 -10.51
CA TYR A 176 -10.47 -1.00 -10.31
C TYR A 176 -9.10 -0.92 -9.60
N ALA A 177 -8.28 -1.96 -9.71
CA ALA A 177 -6.95 -2.01 -9.12
C ALA A 177 -6.05 -0.83 -9.53
N TYR A 178 -5.09 -0.48 -8.67
CA TYR A 178 -4.13 0.61 -8.90
C TYR A 178 -3.36 0.51 -10.22
N ILE A 179 -3.07 -0.72 -10.66
CA ILE A 179 -2.31 -0.98 -11.89
C ILE A 179 -3.02 -0.45 -13.14
N HIS A 180 -4.36 -0.39 -13.11
CA HIS A 180 -5.17 0.09 -14.22
C HIS A 180 -5.06 1.60 -14.49
N ALA A 181 -4.35 2.35 -13.64
CA ALA A 181 -3.99 3.73 -13.96
C ALA A 181 -2.82 3.83 -14.96
N VAL A 182 -2.02 2.75 -15.09
CA VAL A 182 -0.70 2.71 -15.75
C VAL A 182 -0.43 1.34 -16.41
N ASP A 183 -1.45 0.70 -16.98
CA ASP A 183 -1.33 -0.60 -17.64
C ASP A 183 -1.36 -0.50 -19.18
N ASN A 184 -1.23 0.71 -19.72
CA ASN A 184 -1.36 1.01 -21.15
C ASN A 184 -2.68 0.50 -21.79
N ASN A 185 -3.76 0.40 -21.01
CA ASN A 185 -5.07 -0.01 -21.50
C ASN A 185 -6.17 1.00 -21.11
N HIS A 186 -6.63 1.78 -22.08
CA HIS A 186 -7.65 2.82 -21.86
C HIS A 186 -9.05 2.30 -21.48
N LEU A 187 -9.27 0.98 -21.49
CA LEU A 187 -10.55 0.35 -21.13
C LEU A 187 -10.61 -0.09 -19.66
N THR A 188 -9.46 -0.16 -18.99
CA THR A 188 -9.34 -0.44 -17.57
C THR A 188 -9.05 0.87 -16.84
N CYS A 189 -9.55 1.01 -15.61
CA CYS A 189 -9.34 2.22 -14.82
C CYS A 189 -9.09 1.87 -13.37
N TRP A 190 -8.18 2.59 -12.71
CA TRP A 190 -8.17 2.67 -11.26
C TRP A 190 -9.34 3.54 -10.79
N ASN A 191 -9.96 3.20 -9.66
CA ASN A 191 -10.98 4.02 -9.00
C ASN A 191 -10.57 4.24 -7.54
N SER A 192 -10.69 5.49 -7.05
CA SER A 192 -10.31 5.86 -5.68
C SER A 192 -11.17 5.24 -4.57
N PHE A 193 -12.28 4.59 -4.92
CA PHE A 193 -13.32 4.04 -4.04
C PHE A 193 -14.03 5.12 -3.23
N LYS A 194 -13.28 5.75 -2.31
CA LYS A 194 -13.69 6.91 -1.52
C LYS A 194 -13.54 8.19 -2.34
N VAL A 195 -14.30 9.21 -1.95
CA VAL A 195 -14.21 10.54 -2.57
C VAL A 195 -12.91 11.22 -2.12
N PRO A 196 -12.03 11.65 -3.04
CA PRO A 196 -10.79 12.34 -2.67
C PRO A 196 -11.03 13.58 -1.80
N GLN A 197 -10.27 13.68 -0.71
CA GLN A 197 -10.29 14.76 0.26
C GLN A 197 -9.16 15.76 0.00
N ALA A 198 -9.19 16.88 0.74
CA ALA A 198 -8.04 17.78 0.77
C ALA A 198 -6.80 17.03 1.28
N ASN A 199 -5.65 17.30 0.67
CA ASN A 199 -4.36 16.63 0.86
C ASN A 199 -4.23 15.22 0.27
N ASP A 200 -5.29 14.66 -0.33
CA ASP A 200 -5.12 13.45 -1.12
C ASP A 200 -4.29 13.71 -2.37
N SER A 201 -3.55 12.70 -2.81
CA SER A 201 -2.71 12.83 -3.99
C SER A 201 -2.60 11.55 -4.79
N PHE A 202 -2.35 11.72 -6.09
CA PHE A 202 -1.92 10.65 -6.97
C PHE A 202 -0.84 11.15 -7.92
N GLY A 203 -0.05 10.25 -8.47
CA GLY A 203 1.02 10.64 -9.38
C GLY A 203 1.98 9.51 -9.70
N LEU A 204 3.17 9.89 -10.15
CA LEU A 204 4.18 8.98 -10.67
C LEU A 204 5.53 9.23 -10.00
N GLN A 205 6.23 8.13 -9.73
CA GLN A 205 7.65 8.13 -9.41
C GLN A 205 8.41 7.46 -10.56
N PHE A 206 9.28 8.20 -11.24
CA PHE A 206 10.08 7.73 -12.36
C PHE A 206 11.37 7.06 -11.87
N VAL A 207 11.72 5.94 -12.52
CA VAL A 207 13.00 5.26 -12.30
C VAL A 207 14.18 6.17 -12.70
N LYS A 208 14.01 6.92 -13.79
CA LYS A 208 14.97 7.92 -14.26
C LYS A 208 14.34 9.31 -14.24
N ALA A 209 15.12 10.32 -13.86
CA ALA A 209 14.70 11.71 -13.92
C ALA A 209 14.13 12.05 -15.30
N THR A 210 12.88 12.52 -15.33
CA THR A 210 12.10 12.69 -16.57
C THR A 210 11.69 14.15 -16.71
N PRO A 211 11.78 14.75 -17.92
CA PRO A 211 11.35 16.13 -18.13
C PRO A 211 9.83 16.26 -18.01
N LEU A 212 9.38 17.11 -17.09
CA LEU A 212 7.96 17.35 -16.83
C LEU A 212 7.49 18.63 -17.53
N ARG A 213 7.03 18.49 -18.76
CA ARG A 213 6.41 19.60 -19.53
C ARG A 213 4.92 19.38 -19.76
N LYS A 214 4.51 18.12 -19.91
CA LYS A 214 3.12 17.74 -20.16
C LYS A 214 2.78 16.50 -19.36
N PHE A 215 1.68 16.56 -18.63
CA PHE A 215 1.07 15.43 -17.94
C PHE A 215 -0.36 15.28 -18.45
N THR A 216 -0.71 14.10 -18.95
CA THR A 216 -2.07 13.80 -19.39
C THR A 216 -2.70 12.74 -18.50
N VAL A 217 -3.94 12.96 -18.08
CA VAL A 217 -4.79 12.00 -17.36
C VAL A 217 -6.00 11.69 -18.22
N THR A 218 -6.32 10.41 -18.40
CA THR A 218 -7.55 9.95 -19.04
C THR A 218 -8.43 9.25 -18.00
N SER A 219 -9.74 9.43 -18.11
CA SER A 219 -10.75 8.81 -17.23
C SER A 219 -11.89 8.22 -18.05
N SER A 220 -12.72 7.38 -17.43
CA SER A 220 -14.00 6.96 -18.00
C SER A 220 -15.11 7.97 -17.68
N LYS A 221 -14.88 8.81 -16.65
CA LYS A 221 -15.79 9.83 -16.15
C LYS A 221 -15.30 11.23 -16.55
N PRO A 222 -16.20 12.23 -16.62
CA PRO A 222 -15.78 13.60 -16.85
C PRO A 222 -14.80 14.10 -15.77
N LEU A 223 -13.69 14.69 -16.21
CA LEU A 223 -12.67 15.34 -15.36
C LEU A 223 -12.87 16.86 -15.30
N THR A 224 -13.86 17.39 -16.02
CA THR A 224 -14.26 18.80 -15.95
C THR A 224 -14.60 19.17 -14.51
N HIS A 225 -14.27 20.39 -14.07
CA HIS A 225 -14.42 20.89 -12.68
C HIS A 225 -13.28 20.54 -11.71
N LEU A 226 -12.18 19.93 -12.17
CA LEU A 226 -10.98 19.71 -11.36
C LEU A 226 -9.96 20.86 -11.42
N GLU A 227 -10.14 21.83 -12.32
CA GLU A 227 -9.13 22.83 -12.75
C GLU A 227 -8.53 23.66 -11.62
N SER A 228 -9.34 23.98 -10.62
CA SER A 228 -8.95 24.80 -9.47
C SER A 228 -8.83 23.99 -8.18
N LYS A 229 -9.03 22.66 -8.24
CA LYS A 229 -9.11 21.81 -7.05
C LYS A 229 -7.77 21.15 -6.69
N PHE A 230 -6.72 21.33 -7.47
CA PHE A 230 -5.43 20.69 -7.22
C PHE A 230 -4.21 21.57 -7.49
N SER A 231 -3.07 21.12 -6.96
CA SER A 231 -1.74 21.63 -7.28
C SER A 231 -0.88 20.51 -7.84
N VAL A 232 0.07 20.87 -8.71
CA VAL A 232 1.07 19.95 -9.23
C VAL A 232 2.36 20.15 -8.46
N LEU A 233 2.86 19.10 -7.82
CA LEU A 233 4.13 19.13 -7.09
C LEU A 233 5.10 18.14 -7.72
N VAL A 234 6.38 18.49 -7.67
CA VAL A 234 7.47 17.65 -8.14
C VAL A 234 8.55 17.54 -7.08
N SER A 235 9.29 16.44 -7.12
CA SER A 235 10.39 16.19 -6.20
C SER A 235 11.52 15.40 -6.87
N ASP A 236 12.68 15.42 -6.23
CA ASP A 236 13.85 14.64 -6.59
C ASP A 236 13.62 13.15 -6.29
N GLN A 237 14.68 12.35 -6.28
CA GLN A 237 14.55 10.91 -6.05
C GLN A 237 14.09 10.56 -4.63
N SER A 238 14.44 11.37 -3.63
CA SER A 238 14.10 11.14 -2.22
C SER A 238 12.61 11.26 -1.98
N GLY A 239 11.96 12.22 -2.65
CA GLY A 239 10.56 12.54 -2.38
C GLY A 239 10.33 13.26 -1.05
N GLU A 240 11.38 13.77 -0.39
CA GLU A 240 11.29 14.44 0.90
C GLU A 240 10.89 15.92 0.75
N GLU A 241 11.48 16.62 -0.20
CA GLU A 241 11.17 18.02 -0.49
C GLU A 241 10.34 18.17 -1.76
N TRP A 242 9.22 18.90 -1.68
CA TRP A 242 8.30 19.08 -2.79
C TRP A 242 8.27 20.53 -3.26
N THR A 243 8.39 20.72 -4.56
CA THR A 243 8.28 22.03 -5.21
C THR A 243 6.95 22.11 -5.96
N THR A 244 6.16 23.14 -5.68
CA THR A 244 4.93 23.43 -6.43
C THR A 244 5.27 24.01 -7.79
N CYS A 245 4.68 23.45 -8.85
CA CYS A 245 4.84 23.91 -10.21
C CYS A 245 3.65 24.74 -10.67
N TYR A 246 3.92 25.71 -11.53
CA TYR A 246 2.87 26.36 -12.30
C TYR A 246 2.35 25.40 -13.35
N HIS A 247 1.04 25.40 -13.58
CA HIS A 247 0.44 24.61 -14.63
C HIS A 247 -0.74 25.33 -15.27
N THR A 248 -1.01 25.00 -16.53
CA THR A 248 -2.29 25.31 -17.17
C THR A 248 -3.02 24.01 -17.47
N THR A 249 -4.31 24.00 -17.19
CA THR A 249 -5.16 22.83 -17.37
C THR A 249 -6.00 23.00 -18.63
N ARG A 250 -6.00 21.99 -19.50
CA ARG A 250 -6.85 21.93 -20.70
C ARG A 250 -7.62 20.62 -20.71
N PHE A 251 -8.84 20.65 -21.24
CA PHE A 251 -9.66 19.46 -21.49
C PHE A 251 -9.89 19.32 -22.97
N PRO A 252 -8.99 18.63 -23.71
CA PRO A 252 -9.23 18.31 -25.11
C PRO A 252 -10.57 17.58 -25.31
N PHE A 253 -10.96 16.77 -24.31
CA PHE A 253 -12.25 16.09 -24.21
C PHE A 253 -12.68 16.07 -22.75
N ALA A 254 -13.98 15.91 -22.47
CA ALA A 254 -14.50 15.92 -21.10
C ALA A 254 -13.84 14.89 -20.17
N TYR A 255 -13.40 13.75 -20.72
CA TYR A 255 -12.77 12.63 -20.02
C TYR A 255 -11.23 12.64 -20.08
N LYS A 256 -10.62 13.71 -20.60
CA LYS A 256 -9.17 13.83 -20.75
C LYS A 256 -8.69 15.18 -20.25
N MET A 257 -7.79 15.17 -19.28
CA MET A 257 -7.16 16.35 -18.71
C MET A 257 -5.69 16.39 -19.15
N ALA A 258 -5.25 17.52 -19.71
CA ALA A 258 -3.87 17.77 -20.09
C ALA A 258 -3.33 18.98 -19.31
N LEU A 259 -2.23 18.77 -18.60
CA LEU A 259 -1.52 19.76 -17.81
C LEU A 259 -0.25 20.17 -18.55
N GLU A 260 -0.13 21.45 -18.89
CA GLU A 260 1.14 22.03 -19.34
C GLU A 260 1.85 22.56 -18.08
N ILE A 261 3.00 21.95 -17.73
CA ILE A 261 3.68 22.14 -16.45
C ILE A 261 4.96 22.94 -16.64
N SER A 262 5.17 23.91 -15.76
CA SER A 262 6.40 24.70 -15.65
C SER A 262 6.81 24.80 -14.18
N CYS A 263 7.92 24.15 -13.84
CA CYS A 263 8.44 24.11 -12.47
C CYS A 263 9.56 25.15 -12.30
N PRO A 264 9.60 25.88 -11.17
CA PRO A 264 10.73 26.74 -10.87
C PRO A 264 12.01 25.90 -10.72
N SER A 265 13.16 26.51 -10.98
CA SER A 265 14.44 25.86 -10.66
C SER A 265 14.60 25.78 -9.15
N ALA A 266 14.88 24.59 -8.63
CA ALA A 266 15.19 24.37 -7.23
C ALA A 266 16.53 23.63 -7.11
N PRO A 267 17.27 23.77 -5.99
CA PRO A 267 18.57 23.11 -5.80
C PRO A 267 18.54 21.61 -6.08
N ASN A 268 17.44 20.94 -5.72
CA ASN A 268 17.26 19.50 -5.86
C ASN A 268 16.56 19.08 -7.17
N LEU A 269 16.23 20.04 -8.05
CA LEU A 269 15.49 19.79 -9.31
C LEU A 269 16.23 20.43 -10.50
N PRO A 270 17.25 19.75 -11.05
CA PRO A 270 18.01 20.27 -12.19
C PRO A 270 17.13 20.40 -13.45
N ARG A 271 16.99 21.63 -13.96
CA ARG A 271 16.42 22.00 -15.27
C ARG A 271 15.15 21.24 -15.68
N GLY A 272 14.13 21.21 -14.83
CA GLY A 272 12.81 20.66 -15.17
C GLY A 272 12.74 19.13 -15.28
N LEU A 273 13.79 18.43 -14.84
CA LEU A 273 13.78 16.99 -14.63
C LEU A 273 13.30 16.71 -13.21
N ALA A 274 12.43 15.72 -13.05
CA ALA A 274 12.00 15.25 -11.74
C ALA A 274 11.93 13.73 -11.69
N HIS A 275 12.08 13.18 -10.49
CA HIS A 275 11.85 11.77 -10.21
C HIS A 275 10.46 11.51 -9.66
N ASN A 276 9.82 12.51 -9.07
CA ASN A 276 8.46 12.38 -8.56
C ASN A 276 7.60 13.52 -9.10
N VAL A 277 6.35 13.20 -9.45
CA VAL A 277 5.29 14.16 -9.74
C VAL A 277 4.02 13.70 -9.05
N LYS A 278 3.29 14.61 -8.42
CA LYS A 278 1.96 14.34 -7.87
C LYS A 278 1.00 15.48 -8.13
N ILE A 279 -0.25 15.11 -8.35
CA ILE A 279 -1.41 15.97 -8.28
C ILE A 279 -1.93 15.88 -6.85
N LEU A 280 -1.90 16.98 -6.12
CA LEU A 280 -2.37 17.11 -4.74
C LEU A 280 -3.69 17.87 -4.73
N PHE A 281 -4.74 17.28 -4.18
CA PHE A 281 -6.03 17.94 -4.01
C PHE A 281 -5.94 18.99 -2.90
N ASN A 282 -6.29 20.23 -3.22
CA ASN A 282 -6.33 21.34 -2.28
C ASN A 282 -7.66 21.41 -1.52
N GLN A 283 -8.67 20.70 -2.02
CA GLN A 283 -10.02 20.63 -1.46
C GLN A 283 -10.64 19.29 -1.83
N ALA A 284 -11.67 18.89 -1.07
CA ALA A 284 -12.44 17.71 -1.40
C ALA A 284 -13.13 17.85 -2.78
N VAL A 285 -13.22 16.74 -3.50
CA VAL A 285 -14.01 16.64 -4.73
C VAL A 285 -15.40 16.06 -4.42
N GLU A 286 -16.27 16.00 -5.42
CA GLU A 286 -17.69 15.61 -5.20
C GLU A 286 -17.94 14.11 -5.39
N LYS A 287 -17.05 13.41 -6.10
CA LYS A 287 -17.23 12.01 -6.52
C LYS A 287 -15.89 11.28 -6.48
N SER A 288 -15.93 9.96 -6.45
CA SER A 288 -14.74 9.14 -6.63
C SER A 288 -14.06 9.44 -7.96
N LEU A 289 -12.73 9.38 -7.94
CA LEU A 289 -11.88 9.64 -9.09
C LEU A 289 -11.64 8.34 -9.85
N GLU A 290 -11.64 8.41 -11.18
CA GLU A 290 -11.19 7.32 -12.04
C GLU A 290 -10.04 7.76 -12.93
N ILE A 291 -9.03 6.91 -13.06
CA ILE A 291 -7.88 7.11 -13.94
C ILE A 291 -7.68 5.85 -14.76
N CYS A 292 -7.86 5.96 -16.07
CA CYS A 292 -7.70 4.87 -17.03
C CYS A 292 -6.35 4.92 -17.75
N SER A 293 -5.70 6.07 -17.77
CA SER A 293 -4.32 6.16 -18.23
C SER A 293 -3.66 7.45 -17.75
N MET A 294 -2.34 7.41 -17.62
CA MET A 294 -1.51 8.59 -17.48
C MET A 294 -0.43 8.60 -18.56
N ASP A 295 -0.05 9.80 -19.03
CA ASP A 295 1.08 9.98 -19.96
C ASP A 295 1.90 11.18 -19.52
N VAL A 296 3.22 11.01 -19.50
CA VAL A 296 4.16 12.09 -19.21
C VAL A 296 5.18 12.18 -20.32
N GLY A 297 5.16 13.29 -21.05
CA GLY A 297 6.14 13.56 -22.12
C GLY A 297 6.11 12.54 -23.26
N GLY A 298 4.97 11.93 -23.57
CA GLY A 298 4.85 10.89 -24.60
C GLY A 298 5.38 9.52 -24.17
N MET A 299 5.61 9.31 -22.87
CA MET A 299 5.92 7.99 -22.34
C MET A 299 4.63 7.17 -22.30
N THR A 300 4.57 6.11 -23.10
CA THR A 300 3.52 5.08 -23.00
C THR A 300 3.65 4.39 -21.65
N LEU A 301 2.72 4.67 -20.73
CA LEU A 301 2.72 4.14 -19.36
C LEU A 301 1.71 3.04 -19.17
#